data_AF-Q8CV22-F1
#
_entry.id   AF-Q8CV22-F1
#
_cell.length_a   1.000
_cell.length_b   1.000
_cell.length_c   1.000
_cell.angle_alpha   90.00
_cell.angle_beta   90.00
_cell.angle_gamma   90.00
#
_symmetry.space_group_name_H-M   'P 1'
#
loop_
_entity.id
_entity.type
_entity.pdbx_description
1 polymer ?
#
loop_
_entity_poly.entity_id
_entity_poly.type
_entity_poly.pdbx_seq_one_letter_code
_entity_poly.pdbx_strand_id
1 'polypeptide(L)'
;MDAIMLEGWTPILLMGIGSAIILFFISRKISRKALLLTSTLLSVICIGVVIYSKDVVGGWEGIGLGVVTFIVFIGIWLGTIVGAVKRSTN
;
A
#
# COMPACT_ATOMS: atom_id res chain seq x y z
N MET A 1 16.48 -20.80 19.13
CA MET A 1 16.30 -19.36 18.81
C MET A 1 15.44 -19.34 17.56
N ASP A 2 14.13 -19.53 17.72
CA ASP A 2 13.25 -19.97 16.63
C ASP A 2 11.91 -19.21 16.67
N ALA A 3 12.00 -17.88 16.75
CA ALA A 3 10.81 -17.01 16.73
C ALA A 3 10.87 -15.94 15.63
N ILE A 4 11.96 -15.91 14.85
CA ILE A 4 12.12 -15.02 13.69
C ILE A 4 11.54 -15.67 12.41
N MET A 5 11.09 -16.93 12.49
CA MET A 5 10.41 -17.67 11.43
C MET A 5 8.87 -17.57 11.49
N LEU A 6 8.33 -16.49 12.06
CA LEU A 6 6.91 -16.17 11.93
C LEU A 6 6.67 -15.70 10.48
N GLU A 7 6.50 -16.68 9.58
CA GLU A 7 6.19 -16.61 8.13
C GLU A 7 6.80 -15.40 7.40
N GLY A 8 7.68 -15.59 6.40
CA GLY A 8 8.38 -14.48 5.69
C GLY A 8 7.50 -13.32 5.19
N TRP A 9 6.19 -13.54 5.14
CA TRP A 9 5.08 -12.61 4.91
C TRP A 9 4.81 -11.60 6.02
N THR A 10 4.95 -11.97 7.28
CA THR A 10 4.55 -11.17 8.46
C THR A 10 5.30 -9.83 8.55
N PRO A 11 6.64 -9.78 8.33
CA PRO A 11 7.37 -8.51 8.32
C PRO A 11 6.92 -7.57 7.19
N ILE A 12 6.60 -8.15 6.02
CA ILE A 12 6.12 -7.41 4.84
C ILE A 12 4.72 -6.84 5.09
N LEU A 13 3.83 -7.63 5.68
CA LEU A 13 2.50 -7.19 6.08
C LEU A 13 2.56 -6.07 7.13
N LEU A 14 3.43 -6.22 8.14
CA LEU A 14 3.67 -5.19 9.16
C LEU A 14 4.20 -3.89 8.56
N MET A 15 5.18 -3.96 7.65
CA MET A 15 5.67 -2.77 6.94
C MET A 15 4.58 -2.12 6.06
N GLY A 16 3.78 -2.93 5.36
CA GLY A 16 2.65 -2.46 4.56
C GLY A 16 1.62 -1.71 5.40
N ILE A 17 1.19 -2.29 6.52
CA ILE A 17 0.24 -1.67 7.45
C ILE A 17 0.82 -0.39 8.06
N GLY A 18 2.08 -0.42 8.50
CA GLY A 18 2.76 0.76 9.05
C GLY A 18 2.84 1.90 8.04
N SER A 19 3.18 1.60 6.78
CA SER A 19 3.23 2.59 5.70
C SER A 19 1.83 3.17 5.40
N ALA A 20 0.78 2.34 5.40
CA ALA A 20 -0.60 2.78 5.17
C ALA A 20 -1.09 3.73 6.29
N ILE A 21 -0.75 3.44 7.56
CA ILE A 21 -1.08 4.29 8.70
C ILE A 21 -0.37 5.65 8.57
N ILE A 22 0.93 5.66 8.26
CA ILE A 22 1.70 6.90 8.09
C ILE A 22 1.11 7.74 6.95
N LEU A 23 0.80 7.12 5.81
CA LEU A 23 0.18 7.78 4.67
C LEU A 23 -1.22 8.30 4.99
N PHE A 24 -2.00 7.58 5.79
CA PHE A 24 -3.30 8.04 6.26
C PHE A 24 -3.19 9.32 7.10
N PHE A 25 -2.25 9.38 8.04
CA PHE A 25 -2.01 10.59 8.83
C PHE A 25 -1.49 11.77 7.98
N ILE A 26 -0.59 11.50 7.03
CA ILE A 26 -0.07 12.49 6.10
C ILE A 26 -1.20 13.04 5.21
N SER A 27 -2.08 12.17 4.70
CA SER A 27 -3.21 12.57 3.84
C SER A 27 -4.15 13.56 4.54
N ARG A 28 -4.28 13.45 5.87
CA ARG A 28 -5.16 14.29 6.68
C ARG A 28 -4.66 15.73 6.81
N LYS A 29 -3.36 15.97 6.62
CA LYS A 29 -2.72 17.29 6.75
C LYS A 29 -2.39 17.94 5.40
N ILE A 30 -2.43 17.19 4.31
CA ILE A 30 -1.95 17.57 2.98
C ILE A 30 -3.07 18.14 2.08
N SER A 31 -2.75 19.11 1.20
CA SER A 31 -3.66 19.68 0.19
C SER A 31 -4.20 18.64 -0.79
N ARG A 32 -5.43 18.81 -1.34
CA ARG A 32 -6.02 17.88 -2.33
C ARG A 32 -5.06 17.51 -3.46
N LYS A 33 -4.29 18.49 -3.94
CA LYS A 33 -3.30 18.28 -5.01
C LYS A 33 -2.23 17.27 -4.62
N ALA A 34 -1.73 17.37 -3.40
CA ALA A 34 -0.69 16.47 -2.92
C ALA A 34 -1.25 15.11 -2.47
N LEU A 35 -2.51 15.03 -2.06
CA LEU A 35 -3.19 13.75 -1.79
C LEU A 35 -3.35 12.92 -3.08
N LEU A 36 -3.73 13.57 -4.18
CA LEU A 36 -3.77 12.92 -5.50
C LEU A 36 -2.37 12.53 -5.99
N LEU A 37 -1.38 13.40 -5.80
CA LEU A 37 -0.01 13.17 -6.26
C LEU A 37 0.67 12.02 -5.51
N THR A 38 0.50 11.93 -4.18
CA THR A 38 1.01 10.80 -3.40
C THR A 38 0.30 9.49 -3.77
N SER A 39 -1.03 9.52 -3.91
CA SER A 39 -1.81 8.36 -4.34
C SER A 39 -1.37 7.83 -5.71
N THR A 40 -1.08 8.73 -6.66
CA THR A 40 -0.59 8.36 -7.99
C THR A 40 0.81 7.74 -7.92
N LEU A 41 1.73 8.31 -7.13
CA LEU A 41 3.08 7.75 -6.94
C LEU A 41 3.03 6.35 -6.30
N LEU A 42 2.22 6.19 -5.26
CA LEU A 42 2.02 4.91 -4.58
C LEU A 42 1.38 3.87 -5.51
N SER A 43 0.45 4.29 -6.37
CA SER A 43 -0.15 3.44 -7.40
C SER A 43 0.89 2.91 -8.39
N VAL A 44 1.81 3.76 -8.85
CA VAL A 44 2.93 3.35 -9.73
C VAL A 44 3.85 2.36 -9.03
N ILE A 45 4.16 2.60 -7.75
CA ILE A 45 4.97 1.67 -6.95
C ILE A 45 4.26 0.32 -6.82
N CYS A 46 2.95 0.29 -6.52
CA CYS A 46 2.17 -0.94 -6.46
C CYS A 46 2.22 -1.72 -7.78
N ILE A 47 2.09 -1.05 -8.93
CA ILE A 47 2.20 -1.70 -10.25
C ILE A 47 3.59 -2.33 -10.43
N GLY A 48 4.65 -1.58 -10.09
CA GLY A 48 6.02 -2.09 -10.15
C GLY A 48 6.26 -3.30 -9.25
N VAL A 49 5.71 -3.28 -8.04
CA VAL A 49 5.80 -4.40 -7.09
C VAL A 49 5.03 -5.62 -7.59
N VAL A 50 3.85 -5.46 -8.20
CA VAL A 50 3.10 -6.59 -8.81
C VAL A 50 3.91 -7.25 -9.93
N ILE A 51 4.54 -6.46 -10.80
CA ILE A 51 5.40 -6.97 -11.88
C ILE A 51 6.61 -7.71 -11.29
N TYR A 52 7.30 -7.11 -10.32
CA TYR A 52 8.42 -7.75 -9.62
C TYR A 52 8.03 -9.07 -8.94
N SER A 53 6.85 -9.08 -8.31
CA SER A 53 6.29 -10.25 -7.63
C SER A 53 6.12 -11.44 -8.58
N LYS A 54 5.66 -11.17 -9.79
CA LYS A 54 5.46 -12.19 -10.83
C LYS A 54 6.78 -12.61 -11.46
N ASP A 55 7.59 -11.65 -11.91
CA ASP A 55 8.70 -11.90 -12.82
C ASP A 55 10.01 -12.25 -12.10
N VAL A 56 10.19 -11.79 -10.85
CA VAL A 56 11.45 -11.98 -10.10
C VAL A 56 11.29 -12.99 -8.96
N VAL A 57 10.21 -12.87 -8.17
CA VAL A 57 10.00 -13.77 -7.02
C VAL A 57 9.43 -15.11 -7.48
N GLY A 58 8.30 -15.07 -8.21
CA GLY A 58 7.62 -16.28 -8.67
C GLY A 58 7.16 -17.21 -7.53
N GLY A 59 6.58 -18.36 -7.88
CA GLY A 59 6.11 -19.34 -6.91
C GLY A 59 4.98 -18.83 -6.00
N TRP A 60 4.75 -19.51 -4.86
CA TRP A 60 3.73 -19.14 -3.89
C TRP A 60 4.04 -17.80 -3.19
N GLU A 61 5.32 -17.47 -3.02
CA GLU A 61 5.79 -16.20 -2.45
C GLU A 61 5.51 -15.00 -3.36
N GLY A 62 5.64 -15.16 -4.68
CA GLY A 62 5.22 -14.14 -5.62
C GLY A 62 3.70 -13.95 -5.69
N ILE A 63 2.90 -14.98 -5.41
CA ILE A 63 1.43 -14.87 -5.48
C ILE A 63 0.90 -14.02 -4.33
N GLY A 64 1.24 -14.37 -3.08
CA GLY A 64 0.75 -13.60 -1.94
C GLY A 64 1.28 -12.16 -1.94
N LEU A 65 2.47 -11.90 -2.50
CA LEU A 65 3.06 -10.56 -2.47
C LEU A 65 2.34 -9.66 -3.49
N GLY A 66 1.91 -10.25 -4.61
CA GLY A 66 0.94 -9.65 -5.53
C GLY A 66 -0.42 -9.37 -4.87
N VAL A 67 -0.99 -10.34 -4.13
CA VAL A 67 -2.29 -10.18 -3.44
C VAL A 67 -2.24 -9.06 -2.40
N VAL A 68 -1.21 -9.03 -1.56
CA VAL A 68 -1.02 -7.96 -0.55
C VAL A 68 -0.89 -6.60 -1.23
N THR A 69 -0.11 -6.53 -2.30
CA THR A 69 0.07 -5.29 -3.07
C THR A 69 -1.25 -4.82 -3.67
N PHE A 70 -2.11 -5.74 -4.13
CA PHE A 70 -3.43 -5.42 -4.65
C PHE A 70 -4.38 -4.88 -3.58
N ILE A 71 -4.37 -5.45 -2.37
CA ILE A 71 -5.15 -4.95 -1.24
C ILE A 71 -4.69 -3.53 -0.85
N VAL A 72 -3.38 -3.30 -0.78
CA VAL A 72 -2.80 -1.98 -0.50
C VAL A 72 -3.21 -0.98 -1.57
N PHE A 73 -3.19 -1.37 -2.84
CA PHE A 73 -3.64 -0.54 -3.95
C PHE A 73 -5.11 -0.09 -3.79
N ILE A 74 -6.01 -1.03 -3.47
CA ILE A 74 -7.42 -0.71 -3.18
C ILE A 74 -7.53 0.25 -1.98
N GLY A 75 -6.76 0.01 -0.92
CA GLY A 75 -6.74 0.85 0.28
C GLY A 75 -6.30 2.29 0.00
N ILE A 76 -5.28 2.48 -0.85
CA ILE A 76 -4.80 3.82 -1.28
C ILE A 76 -5.92 4.57 -1.99
N TRP A 77 -6.62 3.93 -2.93
CA TRP A 77 -7.70 4.57 -3.68
C TRP A 77 -8.92 4.87 -2.81
N LEU A 78 -9.33 3.94 -1.94
CA LEU A 78 -10.41 4.18 -0.97
C LEU A 78 -10.07 5.35 -0.04
N GLY A 79 -8.87 5.37 0.53
CA GLY A 79 -8.42 6.47 1.38
C GLY A 79 -8.38 7.81 0.65
N THR A 80 -7.97 7.79 -0.62
CA THR A 80 -7.93 8.97 -1.49
C THR A 80 -9.33 9.51 -1.77
N ILE A 81 -10.28 8.65 -2.14
CA ILE A 81 -11.68 9.02 -2.41
C ILE A 81 -12.33 9.56 -1.15
N VAL A 82 -12.20 8.87 -0.01
CA VAL A 82 -12.77 9.33 1.27
C VAL A 82 -12.16 10.67 1.70
N GLY A 83 -10.85 10.83 1.58
CA GLY A 83 -10.15 12.09 1.87
C GLY A 83 -10.59 13.24 0.96
N ALA A 84 -10.79 12.97 -0.33
CA ALA A 84 -11.27 13.96 -1.29
C ALA A 84 -12.73 14.36 -1.04
N VAL A 85 -13.62 13.40 -0.79
CA VAL A 85 -15.05 13.63 -0.51
C VAL A 85 -15.24 14.40 0.79
N LYS A 86 -14.60 13.97 1.89
CA LYS A 86 -14.73 14.63 3.21
C LYS A 86 -14.31 16.10 3.16
N ARG A 87 -13.35 16.45 2.30
CA ARG A 87 -12.89 17.83 2.11
C ARG A 87 -13.70 18.62 1.08
N SER A 88 -14.64 17.99 0.40
CA SER A 88 -15.60 18.65 -0.49
C SER A 88 -16.88 19.06 0.22
N THR A 89 -17.18 18.43 1.35
CA THR A 89 -18.35 18.74 2.18
C THR A 89 -18.05 19.79 3.27
N ASN A 90 -16.79 20.19 3.43
CA ASN A 90 -16.30 21.16 4.41
C ASN A 90 -15.79 22.41 3.70
#